data_AF-A0A1V5YC73-F1
#
_entry.id   AF-A0A1V5YC73-F1
#
_cell.length_a   1.000
_cell.length_b   1.000
_cell.length_c   1.000
_cell.angle_alpha   90.00
_cell.angle_beta   90.00
_cell.angle_gamma   90.00
#
_symmetry.space_group_name_H-M   'P 1'
#
loop_
_entity.id
_entity.type
_entity.pdbx_description
1 polymer ?
#
loop_
_entity_poly.entity_id
_entity_poly.type
_entity_poly.pdbx_seq_one_letter_code
_entity_poly.pdbx_strand_id
1 'polypeptide(L)'
;MSGLIETFKEATALQCSFLEKLLDMDMAQVASFSGSLVEFLSPSSENKFVYGIAAGRSALALYSFLQLIQNHFDNIFPFTLEDPVQRHYRKGKNLGIAISGSGETQAVNKYIDDIITLGGEIKLITANEKGTAYKMVNDYDKGSVLVIQARTKQSTDKDTRSRLSPMGTEFELQVLAFLNALAPDIQSRLKGICDPACPSYQSTIRDFEDNARLISEMDCDHLDHWFGRLFPRSGRYIIGGVGRSGLVSRAFEMRFTHLNKISYWERDFNTPSFQIGDVYLPITGIGNTYEAMEGTLTALAKGADVMPITANPSSRLVQVLKKQGRERDIAVIPVKEEYKSMFSGDTSSTTWLMSDYTKFRYPIFEINASIFTNSVVAVGAEFLGIVEAGMRRMHV
;
A
#
# COMPACT_ATOMS: atom_id res chain seq x y z
N MET A 1 -21.75 -12.48 16.15
CA MET A 1 -21.46 -11.33 15.26
C MET A 1 -20.81 -10.17 16.02
N SER A 2 -21.09 -9.94 17.32
CA SER A 2 -20.34 -8.98 18.15
C SER A 2 -18.80 -9.17 18.15
N GLY A 3 -18.31 -10.41 18.09
CA GLY A 3 -16.87 -10.70 18.05
C GLY A 3 -16.15 -10.21 16.78
N LEU A 4 -16.82 -10.17 15.62
CA LEU A 4 -16.19 -9.71 14.38
C LEU A 4 -15.88 -8.21 14.42
N ILE A 5 -16.78 -7.42 15.01
CA ILE A 5 -16.59 -5.98 15.20
C ILE A 5 -15.49 -5.71 16.22
N GLU A 6 -15.41 -6.49 17.29
CA GLU A 6 -14.32 -6.40 18.26
C GLU A 6 -12.97 -6.66 17.59
N THR A 7 -12.86 -7.74 16.81
CA THR A 7 -11.65 -8.06 16.04
C THR A 7 -11.29 -6.98 15.03
N PHE A 8 -12.28 -6.39 14.35
CA PHE A 8 -12.03 -5.27 13.45
C PHE A 8 -11.42 -4.06 14.19
N LYS A 9 -11.97 -3.70 15.35
CA LYS A 9 -11.48 -2.59 16.17
C LYS A 9 -10.09 -2.86 16.73
N GLU A 10 -9.86 -4.05 17.28
CA GLU A 10 -8.56 -4.48 17.78
C GLU A 10 -7.49 -4.50 16.68
N ALA A 11 -7.82 -5.04 15.50
CA ALA A 11 -6.92 -5.08 14.36
C ALA A 11 -6.61 -3.65 13.86
N THR A 12 -7.62 -2.78 13.80
CA THR A 12 -7.45 -1.39 13.38
C THR A 12 -6.56 -0.63 14.36
N ALA A 13 -6.81 -0.74 15.66
CA ALA A 13 -5.99 -0.13 16.70
C ALA A 13 -4.53 -0.61 16.64
N LEU A 14 -4.33 -1.91 16.41
CA LEU A 14 -2.99 -2.49 16.21
C LEU A 14 -2.30 -1.89 14.97
N GLN A 15 -2.99 -1.76 13.84
CA GLN A 15 -2.44 -1.13 12.64
C GLN A 15 -2.07 0.34 12.87
N CYS A 16 -2.90 1.10 13.59
CA CYS A 16 -2.58 2.49 13.96
C CYS A 16 -1.30 2.57 14.81
N SER A 17 -1.11 1.65 15.77
CA SER A 17 0.12 1.59 16.58
C SER A 17 1.39 1.36 15.75
N PHE A 18 1.28 0.77 14.56
CA PHE A 18 2.42 0.62 13.66
C PHE A 18 2.87 1.95 13.06
N LEU A 19 1.95 2.89 12.86
CA LEU A 19 2.27 4.25 12.41
C LEU A 19 2.95 5.05 13.52
N GLU A 20 2.47 4.93 14.77
CA GLU A 20 3.08 5.57 15.94
C GLU A 20 4.56 5.21 16.08
N LYS A 21 4.92 3.94 15.88
CA LYS A 21 6.32 3.46 15.91
C LYS A 21 7.25 4.16 14.90
N LEU A 22 6.71 4.73 13.81
CA LEU A 22 7.52 5.48 12.85
C LEU A 22 7.98 6.84 13.40
N LEU A 23 7.32 7.36 14.44
CA LEU A 23 7.75 8.56 15.17
C LEU A 23 8.90 8.27 16.14
N ASP A 24 9.05 7.02 16.58
CA ASP A 24 10.12 6.58 17.48
C ASP A 24 11.44 6.29 16.76
N MET A 25 11.47 6.40 15.43
CA MET A 25 12.69 6.22 14.65
C MET A 25 13.75 7.27 14.99
N ASP A 26 15.02 6.94 14.78
CA ASP A 26 16.08 7.94 14.87
C ASP A 26 15.95 8.96 13.72
N MET A 27 15.53 10.17 14.05
CA MET A 27 15.34 11.24 13.08
C MET A 27 16.66 11.59 12.35
N ALA A 28 17.82 11.38 12.96
CA ALA A 28 19.10 11.58 12.27
C ALA A 28 19.29 10.57 11.13
N GLN A 29 18.86 9.31 11.33
CA GLN A 29 18.87 8.29 10.26
C GLN A 29 17.84 8.63 9.18
N VAL A 30 16.63 9.07 9.55
CA VAL A 30 15.61 9.50 8.59
C VAL A 30 16.11 10.69 7.76
N ALA A 31 16.71 11.68 8.42
CA ALA A 31 17.30 12.86 7.80
C ALA A 31 18.45 12.51 6.84
N SER A 32 19.33 11.59 7.25
CA SER A 32 20.42 11.10 6.42
C SER A 32 19.89 10.37 5.18
N PHE A 33 18.92 9.46 5.37
CA PHE A 33 18.29 8.73 4.28
C PHE A 33 17.60 9.68 3.29
N SER A 34 16.78 10.60 3.80
CA SER A 34 16.10 11.64 3.01
C SER A 34 17.09 12.53 2.26
N GLY A 35 18.14 13.02 2.93
CA GLY A 35 19.20 13.82 2.33
C GLY A 35 19.92 13.10 1.19
N SER A 36 20.20 11.81 1.37
CA SER A 36 20.83 10.99 0.33
C SER A 36 19.92 10.75 -0.89
N LEU A 37 18.60 10.71 -0.69
CA LEU A 37 17.65 10.70 -1.81
C LEU A 37 17.61 12.06 -2.50
N VAL A 38 17.63 13.17 -1.77
CA VAL A 38 17.65 14.53 -2.34
C VAL A 38 18.88 14.75 -3.23
N GLU A 39 20.06 14.27 -2.82
CA GLU A 39 21.28 14.34 -3.63
C GLU A 39 21.09 13.68 -5.00
N PHE A 40 20.48 12.49 -5.04
CA PHE A 40 20.19 11.80 -6.28
C PHE A 40 19.02 12.43 -7.06
N LEU A 41 17.94 12.83 -6.39
CA LEU A 41 16.70 13.33 -7.02
C LEU A 41 16.78 14.80 -7.46
N SER A 42 17.84 15.52 -7.08
CA SER A 42 18.03 16.93 -7.42
C SER A 42 17.91 17.16 -8.94
N PRO A 43 17.28 18.28 -9.38
CA PRO A 43 17.04 18.56 -10.79
C PRO A 43 18.31 18.47 -11.63
N SER A 44 18.24 17.74 -12.74
CA SER A 44 19.35 17.56 -13.67
C SER A 44 18.83 17.54 -15.10
N SER A 45 19.65 17.98 -16.05
CA SER A 45 19.38 17.84 -17.49
C SER A 45 19.57 16.41 -18.00
N GLU A 46 20.15 15.52 -17.18
CA GLU A 46 20.41 14.14 -17.56
C GLU A 46 19.37 13.18 -16.98
N ASN A 47 19.03 12.14 -17.75
CA ASN A 47 18.16 11.07 -17.29
C ASN A 47 18.82 10.26 -16.17
N LYS A 48 18.10 10.12 -15.06
CA LYS A 48 18.44 9.31 -13.89
C LYS A 48 17.50 8.12 -13.77
N PHE A 49 18.02 7.00 -13.31
CA PHE A 49 17.27 5.74 -13.25
C PHE A 49 17.17 5.24 -11.80
N VAL A 50 15.97 4.93 -11.34
CA VAL A 50 15.73 4.42 -9.97
C VAL A 50 15.19 3.00 -10.07
N TYR A 51 15.95 2.03 -9.58
CA TYR A 51 15.57 0.62 -9.57
C TYR A 51 14.90 0.28 -8.24
N GLY A 52 13.60 0.02 -8.25
CA GLY A 52 12.88 -0.51 -7.11
C GLY A 52 12.99 -2.03 -7.01
N ILE A 53 13.62 -2.49 -5.95
CA ILE A 53 14.01 -3.89 -5.74
C ILE A 53 13.24 -4.44 -4.54
N ALA A 54 12.05 -4.98 -4.78
CA ALA A 54 11.22 -5.57 -3.74
C ALA A 54 10.26 -6.61 -4.31
N ALA A 55 9.84 -7.58 -3.51
CA ALA A 55 8.92 -8.64 -3.92
C ALA A 55 7.63 -8.66 -3.07
N GLY A 56 6.56 -9.21 -3.64
CA GLY A 56 5.27 -9.34 -2.97
C GLY A 56 4.67 -7.99 -2.56
N ARG A 57 4.09 -7.91 -1.36
CA ARG A 57 3.40 -6.70 -0.88
C ARG A 57 4.35 -5.53 -0.57
N SER A 58 5.58 -5.80 -0.11
CA SER A 58 6.59 -4.73 0.07
C SER A 58 6.95 -4.06 -1.26
N ALA A 59 6.83 -4.77 -2.38
CA ALA A 59 7.00 -4.19 -3.72
C ALA A 59 5.92 -3.16 -4.02
N LEU A 60 4.68 -3.39 -3.59
CA LEU A 60 3.56 -2.48 -3.85
C LEU A 60 3.77 -1.13 -3.15
N ALA A 61 4.30 -1.13 -1.93
CA ALA A 61 4.67 0.11 -1.24
C ALA A 61 5.78 0.87 -1.98
N LEU A 62 6.81 0.16 -2.45
CA LEU A 62 7.89 0.74 -3.24
C LEU A 62 7.40 1.28 -4.58
N TYR A 63 6.56 0.55 -5.29
CA TYR A 63 6.02 0.98 -6.59
C TYR A 63 5.12 2.21 -6.44
N SER A 64 4.37 2.32 -5.35
CA SER A 64 3.62 3.53 -5.01
C SER A 64 4.55 4.74 -4.84
N PHE A 65 5.71 4.54 -4.22
CA PHE A 65 6.72 5.60 -4.04
C PHE A 65 7.42 5.95 -5.35
N LEU A 66 7.78 4.97 -6.19
CA LEU A 66 8.36 5.21 -7.51
C LEU A 66 7.42 5.99 -8.42
N GLN A 67 6.12 5.67 -8.39
CA GLN A 67 5.10 6.43 -9.12
C GLN A 67 5.08 7.88 -8.60
N LEU A 68 5.14 8.08 -7.28
CA LEU A 68 5.20 9.41 -6.70
C LEU A 68 6.46 10.19 -7.16
N ILE A 69 7.65 9.56 -7.17
CA ILE A 69 8.86 10.20 -7.67
C ILE A 69 8.71 10.59 -9.15
N GLN A 70 8.31 9.65 -10.01
CA GLN A 70 8.16 9.90 -11.44
C GLN A 70 7.20 11.07 -11.74
N ASN A 71 6.18 11.27 -10.90
CA ASN A 71 5.21 12.33 -11.06
C ASN A 71 5.69 13.71 -10.62
N HIS A 72 6.68 13.77 -9.72
CA HIS A 72 7.17 15.02 -9.11
C HIS A 72 8.53 15.47 -9.65
N PHE A 73 9.29 14.57 -10.26
CA PHE A 73 10.64 14.82 -10.70
C PHE A 73 10.80 14.57 -12.21
N ASP A 74 11.24 15.60 -12.92
CA ASP A 74 11.60 15.48 -14.33
C ASP A 74 12.88 14.65 -14.49
N ASN A 75 12.98 13.94 -15.61
CA ASN A 75 14.14 13.12 -15.99
C ASN A 75 14.46 11.96 -15.02
N ILE A 76 13.51 11.53 -14.19
CA ILE A 76 13.64 10.35 -13.33
C ILE A 76 12.78 9.21 -13.86
N PHE A 77 13.42 8.09 -14.17
CA PHE A 77 12.80 6.92 -14.76
C PHE A 77 12.84 5.75 -13.77
N PRO A 78 11.70 5.34 -13.22
CA PRO A 78 11.64 4.18 -12.34
C PRO A 78 11.71 2.87 -13.13
N PHE A 79 12.39 1.89 -12.57
CA PHE A 79 12.42 0.49 -13.00
C PHE A 79 12.05 -0.41 -11.83
N THR A 80 11.52 -1.59 -12.13
CA THR A 80 11.09 -2.57 -11.13
C THR A 80 11.86 -3.90 -11.26
N LEU A 81 11.54 -4.90 -10.44
CA LEU A 81 12.10 -6.25 -10.61
C LEU A 81 11.73 -6.90 -11.95
N GLU A 82 10.70 -6.41 -12.65
CA GLU A 82 10.35 -6.90 -13.99
C GLU A 82 11.32 -6.39 -15.06
N ASP A 83 12.10 -5.36 -14.75
CA ASP A 83 13.10 -4.77 -15.63
C ASP A 83 14.50 -5.32 -15.31
N PRO A 84 15.20 -5.96 -16.26
CA PRO A 84 16.56 -6.45 -16.02
C PRO A 84 17.53 -5.28 -15.85
N VAL A 85 18.23 -5.23 -14.70
CA VAL A 85 19.18 -4.16 -14.34
C VAL A 85 20.21 -3.93 -15.44
N GLN A 86 20.74 -5.01 -16.01
CA GLN A 86 21.82 -4.96 -17.00
C GLN A 86 21.47 -4.20 -18.29
N ARG A 87 20.19 -4.07 -18.66
CA ARG A 87 19.81 -3.43 -19.93
C ARG A 87 19.87 -1.91 -19.89
N HIS A 88 19.63 -1.29 -18.74
CA HIS A 88 19.48 0.17 -18.63
C HIS A 88 20.49 0.82 -17.67
N TYR A 89 21.41 0.03 -17.10
CA TYR A 89 22.38 0.54 -16.13
C TYR A 89 23.38 1.51 -16.78
N ARG A 90 23.39 2.77 -16.31
CA ARG A 90 24.41 3.77 -16.69
C ARG A 90 25.27 4.22 -15.50
N LYS A 91 26.58 4.00 -15.55
CA LYS A 91 27.51 4.30 -14.45
C LYS A 91 27.32 5.73 -13.91
N GLY A 92 27.06 5.86 -12.61
CA GLY A 92 26.84 7.15 -11.93
C GLY A 92 25.44 7.76 -12.07
N LYS A 93 24.50 7.10 -12.75
CA LYS A 93 23.13 7.61 -12.97
C LYS A 93 22.02 6.70 -12.45
N ASN A 94 22.38 5.66 -11.68
CA ASN A 94 21.42 4.71 -11.14
C ASN A 94 21.44 4.70 -9.62
N LEU A 95 20.25 4.59 -9.05
CA LEU A 95 20.03 4.33 -7.63
C LEU A 95 19.19 3.06 -7.49
N GLY A 96 19.67 2.09 -6.73
CA GLY A 96 18.88 0.97 -6.24
C GLY A 96 18.17 1.33 -4.94
N ILE A 97 16.86 1.11 -4.87
CA ILE A 97 16.10 1.17 -3.61
C ILE A 97 15.55 -0.24 -3.36
N ALA A 98 16.15 -0.95 -2.42
CA ALA A 98 15.75 -2.29 -2.04
C ALA A 98 14.87 -2.30 -0.79
N ILE A 99 13.81 -3.10 -0.79
CA ILE A 99 12.95 -3.28 0.39
C ILE A 99 12.70 -4.76 0.63
N SER A 100 13.13 -5.23 1.80
CA SER A 100 12.93 -6.63 2.21
C SER A 100 12.81 -6.74 3.72
N GLY A 101 11.64 -7.12 4.21
CA GLY A 101 11.42 -7.31 5.65
C GLY A 101 12.27 -8.44 6.20
N SER A 102 12.28 -9.61 5.55
CA SER A 102 13.07 -10.77 5.98
C SER A 102 14.56 -10.63 5.70
N GLY A 103 14.96 -9.86 4.69
CA GLY A 103 16.34 -9.81 4.20
C GLY A 103 16.81 -11.08 3.47
N GLU A 104 15.92 -12.05 3.25
CA GLU A 104 16.25 -13.38 2.68
C GLU A 104 15.56 -13.68 1.35
N THR A 105 14.77 -12.73 0.82
CA THR A 105 14.08 -12.92 -0.45
C THR A 105 15.09 -13.04 -1.60
N GLN A 106 15.23 -14.24 -2.17
CA GLN A 106 16.26 -14.56 -3.17
C GLN A 106 16.28 -13.60 -4.36
N ALA A 107 15.11 -13.29 -4.94
CA ALA A 107 15.01 -12.37 -6.08
C ALA A 107 15.51 -10.96 -5.73
N VAL A 108 15.21 -10.48 -4.52
CA VAL A 108 15.68 -9.17 -4.03
C VAL A 108 17.19 -9.21 -3.82
N ASN A 109 17.70 -10.25 -3.15
CA ASN A 109 19.14 -10.39 -2.88
C ASN A 109 19.96 -10.49 -4.17
N LYS A 110 19.44 -11.17 -5.20
CA LYS A 110 20.07 -11.23 -6.52
C LYS A 110 20.19 -9.86 -7.17
N TYR A 111 19.15 -9.04 -7.14
CA TYR A 111 19.19 -7.70 -7.72
C TYR A 111 20.06 -6.74 -6.92
N ILE A 112 20.13 -6.90 -5.59
CA ILE A 112 21.11 -6.20 -4.74
C ILE A 112 22.53 -6.54 -5.22
N ASP A 113 22.84 -7.82 -5.41
CA ASP A 113 24.14 -8.30 -5.91
C ASP A 113 24.48 -7.71 -7.29
N ASP A 114 23.50 -7.69 -8.20
CA ASP A 114 23.67 -7.10 -9.55
C ASP A 114 24.04 -5.60 -9.47
N ILE A 115 23.35 -4.81 -8.63
CA ILE A 115 23.64 -3.38 -8.48
C ILE A 115 25.04 -3.15 -7.86
N ILE A 116 25.40 -3.95 -6.85
CA ILE A 116 26.72 -3.89 -6.19
C ILE A 116 27.81 -4.24 -7.19
N THR A 117 27.65 -5.32 -7.94
CA THR A 117 28.60 -5.78 -8.97
C THR A 117 28.82 -4.72 -10.06
N LEU A 118 27.78 -3.98 -10.41
CA LEU A 118 27.86 -2.86 -11.36
C LEU A 118 28.40 -1.56 -10.74
N GLY A 119 28.72 -1.56 -9.45
CA GLY A 119 29.30 -0.42 -8.71
C GLY A 119 28.32 0.72 -8.48
N GLY A 120 27.01 0.42 -8.45
CA GLY A 120 25.91 1.37 -8.31
C GLY A 120 25.70 1.81 -6.88
N GLU A 121 24.94 2.88 -6.68
CA GLU A 121 24.48 3.28 -5.35
C GLU A 121 23.25 2.44 -4.98
N ILE A 122 23.18 1.97 -3.73
CA ILE A 122 22.03 1.19 -3.26
C ILE A 122 21.62 1.57 -1.85
N LYS A 123 20.32 1.69 -1.65
CA LYS A 123 19.68 2.00 -0.37
C LYS A 123 18.75 0.84 -0.01
N LEU A 124 18.89 0.29 1.19
CA LEU A 124 18.09 -0.82 1.69
C LEU A 124 17.19 -0.36 2.84
N ILE A 125 15.91 -0.72 2.77
CA ILE A 125 14.99 -0.66 3.91
C ILE A 125 14.69 -2.10 4.33
N THR A 126 15.01 -2.44 5.58
CA THR A 126 14.80 -3.79 6.12
C THR A 126 14.33 -3.76 7.57
N ALA A 127 13.78 -4.88 8.04
CA ALA A 127 13.50 -5.12 9.45
C ALA A 127 14.44 -6.20 10.05
N ASN A 128 15.36 -6.77 9.27
CA ASN A 128 16.26 -7.82 9.72
C ASN A 128 17.73 -7.42 9.55
N GLU A 129 18.34 -6.94 10.64
CA GLU A 129 19.77 -6.58 10.72
C GLU A 129 20.71 -7.77 10.54
N LYS A 130 20.22 -9.00 10.66
CA LYS A 130 21.03 -10.21 10.50
C LYS A 130 20.88 -10.84 9.11
N GLY A 131 20.00 -10.28 8.29
CA GLY A 131 19.63 -10.84 7.00
C GLY A 131 20.73 -10.70 5.94
N THR A 132 20.67 -11.55 4.91
CA THR A 132 21.60 -11.51 3.79
C THR A 132 21.62 -10.15 3.09
N ALA A 133 20.45 -9.56 2.83
CA ALA A 133 20.34 -8.22 2.23
C ALA A 133 21.06 -7.15 3.07
N TYR A 134 20.90 -7.19 4.40
CA TYR A 134 21.54 -6.23 5.31
C TYR A 134 23.05 -6.29 5.19
N LYS A 135 23.64 -7.49 5.29
CA LYS A 135 25.09 -7.68 5.21
C LYS A 135 25.65 -7.18 3.88
N MET A 136 25.01 -7.56 2.77
CA MET A 136 25.45 -7.15 1.43
C MET A 136 25.49 -5.63 1.26
N VAL A 137 24.47 -4.92 1.75
CA VAL A 137 24.40 -3.46 1.58
C VAL A 137 25.20 -2.71 2.63
N ASN A 138 25.24 -3.19 3.87
CA ASN A 138 25.99 -2.56 4.95
C ASN A 138 27.50 -2.63 4.73
N ASP A 139 28.00 -3.73 4.17
CA ASP A 139 29.44 -3.95 3.94
C ASP A 139 29.93 -3.30 2.63
N TYR A 140 29.05 -2.63 1.88
CA TYR A 140 29.35 -2.01 0.60
C TYR A 140 29.48 -0.49 0.73
N ASP A 141 30.59 0.07 0.22
CA ASP A 141 30.94 1.50 0.39
C ASP A 141 29.90 2.49 -0.16
N LYS A 142 29.11 2.09 -1.17
CA LYS A 142 28.01 2.92 -1.73
C LYS A 142 26.63 2.40 -1.31
N GLY A 143 26.59 1.61 -0.24
CA GLY A 143 25.41 1.08 0.38
C GLY A 143 24.97 1.96 1.55
N SER A 144 23.67 2.09 1.73
CA SER A 144 23.08 2.70 2.93
C SER A 144 21.90 1.85 3.39
N VAL A 145 21.83 1.58 4.69
CA VAL A 145 20.77 0.76 5.27
C VAL A 145 19.95 1.60 6.25
N LEU A 146 18.63 1.51 6.11
CA LEU A 146 17.66 1.99 7.07
C LEU A 146 16.93 0.79 7.67
N VAL A 147 16.97 0.68 9.00
CA VAL A 147 16.28 -0.38 9.72
C VAL A 147 14.97 0.16 10.28
N ILE A 148 13.86 -0.46 9.89
CA ILE A 148 12.55 -0.22 10.50
C ILE A 148 12.26 -1.39 11.43
N GLN A 149 12.20 -1.13 12.73
CA GLN A 149 11.89 -2.14 13.74
C GLN A 149 10.44 -2.61 13.60
N ALA A 150 10.24 -3.65 12.80
CA ALA A 150 8.94 -4.16 12.41
C ALA A 150 8.88 -5.69 12.51
N ARG A 151 7.70 -6.23 12.83
CA ARG A 151 7.47 -7.67 12.73
C ARG A 151 7.43 -8.09 11.26
N THR A 152 8.20 -9.13 10.93
CA THR A 152 8.22 -9.74 9.59
C THR A 152 7.47 -11.06 9.57
N LYS A 153 7.19 -11.61 8.39
CA LYS A 153 6.55 -12.92 8.21
C LYS A 153 7.28 -14.09 8.91
N GLN A 154 8.57 -13.93 9.21
CA GLN A 154 9.41 -14.97 9.84
C GLN A 154 9.43 -14.93 11.36
N SER A 155 8.89 -13.87 11.97
CA SER A 155 8.80 -13.76 13.43
C SER A 155 7.86 -14.82 14.04
N THR A 156 8.35 -15.49 15.07
CA THR A 156 7.79 -16.75 15.62
C THR A 156 6.75 -16.60 16.73
N ASP A 157 6.36 -15.38 17.11
CA ASP A 157 5.43 -15.20 18.24
C ASP A 157 4.01 -15.71 17.92
N LYS A 158 3.59 -16.72 18.68
CA LYS A 158 2.26 -17.38 18.65
C LYS A 158 1.18 -16.59 19.41
N ASP A 159 1.31 -15.26 19.48
CA ASP A 159 0.53 -14.39 20.37
C ASP A 159 -0.75 -13.83 19.72
N THR A 160 -1.66 -13.26 20.52
CA THR A 160 -2.88 -12.55 20.08
C THR A 160 -2.66 -11.59 18.89
N ARG A 161 -1.47 -10.98 18.79
CA ARG A 161 -1.05 -10.14 17.66
C ARG A 161 -0.99 -10.86 16.30
N SER A 162 -0.76 -12.17 16.24
CA SER A 162 -0.76 -12.94 14.99
C SER A 162 -2.15 -13.08 14.37
N ARG A 163 -3.19 -13.13 15.21
CA ARG A 163 -4.60 -13.16 14.78
C ARG A 163 -5.00 -11.80 14.17
N LEU A 164 -4.59 -10.71 14.81
CA LEU A 164 -4.94 -9.35 14.44
C LEU A 164 -4.11 -8.77 13.29
N SER A 165 -2.91 -9.31 13.04
CA SER A 165 -1.97 -8.85 12.00
C SER A 165 -1.32 -10.04 11.29
N PRO A 166 -2.09 -10.78 10.47
CA PRO A 166 -1.60 -12.01 9.87
C PRO A 166 -0.48 -11.76 8.84
N MET A 167 0.55 -12.61 8.84
CA MET A 167 1.66 -12.62 7.87
C MET A 167 2.38 -11.27 7.69
N GLY A 168 2.72 -10.60 8.79
CA GLY A 168 3.68 -9.48 8.79
C GLY A 168 3.21 -8.23 8.04
N THR A 169 1.94 -7.83 8.20
CA THR A 169 1.39 -6.59 7.60
C THR A 169 2.03 -5.32 8.19
N GLU A 170 2.63 -5.41 9.38
CA GLU A 170 3.31 -4.31 10.06
C GLU A 170 4.40 -3.67 9.21
N PHE A 171 5.40 -4.45 8.77
CA PHE A 171 6.50 -3.92 7.96
C PHE A 171 6.00 -3.31 6.65
N GLU A 172 4.99 -3.92 6.02
CA GLU A 172 4.43 -3.46 4.75
C GLU A 172 3.71 -2.10 4.91
N LEU A 173 2.89 -1.94 5.96
CA LEU A 173 2.23 -0.67 6.27
C LEU A 173 3.25 0.41 6.68
N GLN A 174 4.22 0.05 7.52
CA GLN A 174 5.25 0.98 7.96
C GLN A 174 6.08 1.50 6.80
N VAL A 175 6.53 0.64 5.89
CA VAL A 175 7.24 1.07 4.68
C VAL A 175 6.37 1.98 3.82
N LEU A 176 5.09 1.62 3.62
CA LEU A 176 4.17 2.45 2.83
C LEU A 176 4.01 3.85 3.45
N ALA A 177 3.75 3.93 4.75
CA ALA A 177 3.60 5.19 5.46
C ALA A 177 4.91 5.99 5.50
N PHE A 178 6.04 5.32 5.77
CA PHE A 178 7.38 5.91 5.79
C PHE A 178 7.73 6.56 4.45
N LEU A 179 7.60 5.83 3.33
CA LEU A 179 7.93 6.36 2.00
C LEU A 179 7.03 7.53 1.60
N ASN A 180 5.75 7.50 2.00
CA ASN A 180 4.82 8.62 1.76
C ASN A 180 5.11 9.84 2.65
N ALA A 181 5.57 9.63 3.89
CA ALA A 181 5.98 10.71 4.79
C ALA A 181 7.35 11.30 4.44
N LEU A 182 8.22 10.53 3.78
CA LEU A 182 9.48 11.03 3.23
C LEU A 182 9.26 12.03 2.10
N ALA A 183 8.19 11.90 1.31
CA ALA A 183 7.98 12.76 0.14
C ALA A 183 7.88 14.27 0.50
N PRO A 184 7.06 14.68 1.49
CA PRO A 184 7.08 16.06 1.99
C PRO A 184 8.44 16.52 2.52
N ASP A 185 9.19 15.65 3.20
CA ASP A 185 10.52 15.97 3.74
C ASP A 185 11.55 16.19 2.63
N ILE A 186 11.56 15.32 1.61
CA ILE A 186 12.38 15.47 0.40
C ILE A 186 12.06 16.80 -0.29
N GLN A 187 10.77 17.15 -0.42
CA GLN A 187 10.36 18.44 -1.01
C GLN A 187 10.83 19.64 -0.19
N SER A 188 10.73 19.58 1.14
CA SER A 188 11.23 20.63 2.03
C SER A 188 12.74 20.83 1.88
N ARG A 189 13.51 19.73 1.84
CA ARG A 189 14.96 19.75 1.65
C ARG A 189 15.37 20.31 0.29
N LEU A 190 14.66 19.96 -0.79
CA LEU A 190 14.89 20.53 -2.12
C LEU A 190 14.63 22.04 -2.18
N LYS A 191 13.75 22.57 -1.34
CA LYS A 191 13.53 24.01 -1.17
C LYS A 191 14.56 24.70 -0.26
N GLY A 192 15.57 23.97 0.21
CA GLY A 192 16.62 24.45 1.11
C GLY A 192 16.26 24.40 2.59
N ILE A 193 15.11 23.83 2.96
CA ILE A 193 14.69 23.65 4.36
C ILE A 193 15.21 22.29 4.83
N CYS A 194 16.45 22.27 5.30
CA CYS A 194 17.13 21.08 5.80
C CYS A 194 17.15 21.06 7.33
N ASP A 195 16.12 20.48 7.95
CA ASP A 195 16.05 20.29 9.40
C ASP A 195 16.39 18.83 9.76
N PRO A 196 17.42 18.58 10.61
CA PRO A 196 17.74 17.24 11.11
C PRO A 196 16.61 16.57 11.89
N ALA A 197 15.66 17.34 12.44
CA ALA A 197 14.51 16.83 13.17
C ALA A 197 13.36 16.33 12.24
N CYS A 198 13.45 16.55 10.92
CA CYS A 198 12.46 16.11 9.95
C CYS A 198 10.99 16.44 10.33
N PRO A 199 10.65 17.71 10.61
CA PRO A 199 9.33 18.09 11.10
C PRO A 199 8.20 17.78 10.10
N SER A 200 8.47 17.90 8.79
CA SER A 200 7.50 17.54 7.74
C SER A 200 7.15 16.05 7.79
N TYR A 201 8.16 15.19 7.93
CA TYR A 201 7.94 13.75 8.08
C TYR A 201 7.10 13.43 9.33
N GLN A 202 7.48 13.98 10.49
CA GLN A 202 6.75 13.72 11.74
C GLN A 202 5.31 14.21 11.68
N SER A 203 5.08 15.39 11.11
CA SER A 203 3.73 15.94 10.91
C SER A 203 2.88 15.04 10.02
N THR A 204 3.44 14.55 8.91
CA THR A 204 2.73 13.64 8.01
C THR A 204 2.40 12.29 8.66
N ILE A 205 3.31 11.71 9.45
CA ILE A 205 3.03 10.47 10.19
C ILE A 205 1.91 10.66 11.22
N ARG A 206 1.95 11.73 12.02
CA ARG A 206 0.89 12.05 12.99
C ARG A 206 -0.46 12.24 12.30
N ASP A 207 -0.45 12.90 11.15
CA ASP A 207 -1.68 13.12 10.40
C ASP A 207 -2.26 11.83 9.82
N PHE A 208 -1.41 10.92 9.31
CA PHE A 208 -1.83 9.58 8.91
C PHE A 208 -2.43 8.78 10.08
N GLU A 209 -1.80 8.85 11.26
CA GLU A 209 -2.26 8.17 12.46
C GLU A 209 -3.63 8.68 12.93
N ASP A 210 -3.77 10.00 13.11
CA ASP A 210 -5.03 10.64 13.50
C ASP A 210 -6.16 10.28 12.53
N ASN A 211 -5.88 10.33 11.22
CA ASN A 211 -6.87 10.03 10.21
C ASN A 211 -7.22 8.54 10.14
N ALA A 212 -6.27 7.64 10.44
CA ALA A 212 -6.51 6.21 10.53
C ALA A 212 -7.36 5.83 11.77
N ARG A 213 -7.21 6.55 12.89
CA ARG A 213 -8.01 6.32 14.11
C ARG A 213 -9.52 6.45 13.85
N LEU A 214 -9.93 7.31 12.91
CA LEU A 214 -11.33 7.47 12.48
C LEU A 214 -11.96 6.17 11.97
N ILE A 215 -11.17 5.22 11.45
CA ILE A 215 -11.69 3.92 10.97
C ILE A 215 -12.35 3.13 12.12
N SER A 216 -11.90 3.32 13.35
CA SER A 216 -12.46 2.65 14.53
C SER A 216 -13.84 3.19 14.92
N GLU A 217 -14.22 4.35 14.40
CA GLU A 217 -15.49 5.04 14.65
C GLU A 217 -16.56 4.70 13.60
N MET A 218 -16.21 3.86 12.61
CA MET A 218 -17.18 3.39 11.61
C MET A 218 -18.37 2.68 12.25
N ASP A 219 -19.55 2.88 11.67
CA ASP A 219 -20.81 2.33 12.17
C ASP A 219 -20.75 0.80 12.26
N CYS A 220 -20.97 0.29 13.48
CA CYS A 220 -20.79 -1.13 13.78
C CYS A 220 -21.85 -2.01 13.09
N ASP A 221 -23.09 -1.54 13.01
CA ASP A 221 -24.19 -2.29 12.38
C ASP A 221 -23.99 -2.39 10.87
N HIS A 222 -23.52 -1.30 10.25
CA HIS A 222 -23.18 -1.26 8.83
C HIS A 222 -21.98 -2.16 8.51
N LEU A 223 -20.93 -2.14 9.35
CA LEU A 223 -19.78 -3.03 9.20
C LEU A 223 -20.17 -4.50 9.35
N ASP A 224 -21.02 -4.84 10.31
CA ASP A 224 -21.49 -6.22 10.52
C ASP A 224 -22.27 -6.73 9.31
N HIS A 225 -23.18 -5.91 8.77
CA HIS A 225 -23.87 -6.22 7.50
C HIS A 225 -22.86 -6.42 6.35
N TRP A 226 -21.88 -5.53 6.25
CA TRP A 226 -20.89 -5.59 5.18
C TRP A 226 -20.04 -6.88 5.27
N PHE A 227 -19.56 -7.25 6.45
CA PHE A 227 -18.83 -8.51 6.67
C PHE A 227 -19.70 -9.74 6.44
N GLY A 228 -20.94 -9.72 6.95
CA GLY A 228 -21.92 -10.79 6.79
C GLY A 228 -22.33 -11.02 5.34
N ARG A 229 -22.20 -9.99 4.48
CA ARG A 229 -22.28 -10.18 3.03
C ARG A 229 -20.96 -10.72 2.50
N LEU A 230 -19.84 -10.06 2.78
CA LEU A 230 -18.55 -10.28 2.12
C LEU A 230 -18.06 -11.73 2.22
N PHE A 231 -18.01 -12.32 3.42
CA PHE A 231 -17.27 -13.57 3.65
C PHE A 231 -18.02 -14.88 3.35
N PRO A 232 -19.36 -15.00 3.50
CA PRO A 232 -20.08 -16.26 3.21
C PRO A 232 -20.07 -16.70 1.75
N ARG A 233 -19.64 -15.83 0.82
CA ARG A 233 -19.71 -16.12 -0.61
C ARG A 233 -18.66 -17.14 -1.06
N SER A 234 -19.06 -18.02 -1.97
CA SER A 234 -18.23 -19.03 -2.62
C SER A 234 -17.76 -18.63 -4.03
N GLY A 235 -18.33 -17.55 -4.59
CA GLY A 235 -17.92 -17.01 -5.88
C GLY A 235 -16.52 -16.38 -5.86
N ARG A 236 -16.07 -15.92 -7.03
CA ARG A 236 -14.73 -15.35 -7.19
C ARG A 236 -14.75 -13.89 -6.78
N TYR A 237 -13.64 -13.42 -6.21
CA TYR A 237 -13.46 -12.05 -5.76
C TYR A 237 -12.58 -11.30 -6.76
N ILE A 238 -13.14 -10.37 -7.50
CA ILE A 238 -12.40 -9.49 -8.40
C ILE A 238 -12.17 -8.19 -7.65
N ILE A 239 -10.93 -7.88 -7.30
CA ILE A 239 -10.59 -6.69 -6.49
C ILE A 239 -9.93 -5.65 -7.40
N GLY A 240 -10.53 -4.47 -7.43
CA GLY A 240 -10.25 -3.45 -8.44
C GLY A 240 -9.78 -2.12 -7.90
N GLY A 241 -9.16 -1.31 -8.75
CA GLY A 241 -8.60 0.00 -8.38
C GLY A 241 -7.61 0.54 -9.40
N VAL A 242 -7.37 1.84 -9.37
CA VAL A 242 -6.53 2.56 -10.35
C VAL A 242 -5.37 3.27 -9.65
N GLY A 243 -4.20 3.31 -10.29
CA GLY A 243 -3.00 3.95 -9.75
C GLY A 243 -2.59 3.38 -8.39
N ARG A 244 -2.31 4.25 -7.42
CA ARG A 244 -1.95 3.83 -6.06
C ARG A 244 -3.06 3.05 -5.35
N SER A 245 -4.33 3.41 -5.57
CA SER A 245 -5.46 2.61 -5.05
C SER A 245 -5.46 1.20 -5.64
N GLY A 246 -5.07 1.03 -6.91
CA GLY A 246 -4.88 -0.28 -7.53
C GLY A 246 -3.79 -1.13 -6.88
N LEU A 247 -2.72 -0.50 -6.36
CA LEU A 247 -1.69 -1.19 -5.58
C LEU A 247 -2.25 -1.67 -4.23
N VAL A 248 -3.11 -0.88 -3.56
CA VAL A 248 -3.85 -1.32 -2.37
C VAL A 248 -4.76 -2.51 -2.71
N SER A 249 -5.47 -2.45 -3.84
CA SER A 249 -6.32 -3.54 -4.32
C SER A 249 -5.54 -4.83 -4.57
N ARG A 250 -4.36 -4.75 -5.20
CA ARG A 250 -3.47 -5.90 -5.41
C ARG A 250 -2.99 -6.47 -4.07
N ALA A 251 -2.62 -5.62 -3.12
CA ALA A 251 -2.23 -6.05 -1.78
C ALA A 251 -3.37 -6.76 -1.03
N PHE A 252 -4.61 -6.33 -1.23
CA PHE A 252 -5.80 -6.93 -0.61
C PHE A 252 -6.19 -8.24 -1.28
N GLU A 253 -6.14 -8.30 -2.61
CA GLU A 253 -6.37 -9.50 -3.43
C GLU A 253 -5.48 -10.66 -2.97
N MET A 254 -4.17 -10.42 -2.83
CA MET A 254 -3.24 -11.42 -2.34
C MET A 254 -3.66 -11.99 -0.96
N ARG A 255 -4.35 -11.19 -0.13
CA ARG A 255 -4.83 -11.62 1.19
C ARG A 255 -6.11 -12.45 1.12
N PHE A 256 -6.96 -12.24 0.12
CA PHE A 256 -8.09 -13.14 -0.13
C PHE A 256 -7.63 -14.54 -0.53
N THR A 257 -6.55 -14.65 -1.31
CA THR A 257 -5.93 -15.95 -1.59
C THR A 257 -5.48 -16.65 -0.30
N HIS A 258 -4.86 -15.92 0.63
CA HIS A 258 -4.49 -16.47 1.96
C HIS A 258 -5.69 -16.83 2.84
N LEU A 259 -6.86 -16.21 2.60
CA LEU A 259 -8.15 -16.58 3.21
C LEU A 259 -8.84 -17.76 2.49
N ASN A 260 -8.12 -18.46 1.60
CA ASN A 260 -8.65 -19.57 0.80
C ASN A 260 -9.87 -19.16 -0.06
N LYS A 261 -9.90 -17.90 -0.50
CA LYS A 261 -10.87 -17.39 -1.48
C LYS A 261 -10.22 -17.37 -2.87
N ILE A 262 -11.02 -17.62 -3.90
CA ILE A 262 -10.56 -17.46 -5.28
C ILE A 262 -10.63 -15.97 -5.59
N SER A 263 -9.48 -15.32 -5.73
CA SER A 263 -9.37 -13.88 -6.01
C SER A 263 -8.60 -13.61 -7.30
N TYR A 264 -8.93 -12.48 -7.93
CA TYR A 264 -8.26 -11.95 -9.11
C TYR A 264 -8.11 -10.45 -8.95
N TRP A 265 -6.95 -9.92 -9.37
CA TRP A 265 -6.75 -8.49 -9.43
C TRP A 265 -7.40 -7.96 -10.71
N GLU A 266 -8.17 -6.88 -10.61
CA GLU A 266 -8.78 -6.25 -11.77
C GLU A 266 -7.67 -5.85 -12.76
N ARG A 267 -7.76 -6.38 -13.99
CA ARG A 267 -6.79 -6.18 -15.10
C ARG A 267 -5.49 -6.95 -15.01
N ASP A 268 -5.40 -8.00 -14.21
CA ASP A 268 -4.42 -9.05 -14.47
C ASP A 268 -4.77 -9.77 -15.79
N PHE A 269 -3.76 -10.29 -16.49
CA PHE A 269 -3.92 -10.96 -17.80
C PHE A 269 -4.82 -12.20 -17.73
N ASN A 270 -4.97 -12.78 -16.55
CA ASN A 270 -5.75 -13.98 -16.28
C ASN A 270 -7.14 -13.68 -15.67
N THR A 271 -7.52 -12.41 -15.51
CA THR A 271 -8.77 -12.05 -14.83
C THR A 271 -9.98 -12.47 -15.67
N PRO A 272 -10.84 -13.37 -15.15
CA PRO A 272 -11.97 -13.87 -15.91
C PRO A 272 -13.09 -12.83 -16.02
N SER A 273 -13.97 -13.00 -17.00
CA SER A 273 -15.21 -12.23 -17.05
C SER A 273 -16.11 -12.54 -15.84
N PHE A 274 -16.84 -11.52 -15.38
CA PHE A 274 -17.82 -11.64 -14.30
C PHE A 274 -18.88 -12.70 -14.60
N GLN A 275 -19.22 -13.47 -13.57
CA GLN A 275 -20.28 -14.46 -13.54
C GLN A 275 -21.23 -14.19 -12.37
N ILE A 276 -22.43 -14.78 -12.44
CA ILE A 276 -23.40 -14.70 -11.36
C ILE A 276 -22.78 -15.30 -10.08
N GLY A 277 -22.88 -14.56 -8.98
CA GLY A 277 -22.32 -14.97 -7.68
C GLY A 277 -20.88 -14.53 -7.42
N ASP A 278 -20.18 -13.97 -8.41
CA ASP A 278 -18.90 -13.29 -8.17
C ASP A 278 -19.08 -12.02 -7.32
N VAL A 279 -17.99 -11.54 -6.75
CA VAL A 279 -17.93 -10.29 -5.98
C VAL A 279 -16.89 -9.37 -6.61
N TYR A 280 -17.32 -8.17 -6.97
CA TYR A 280 -16.45 -7.09 -7.37
C TYR A 280 -16.21 -6.12 -6.20
N LEU A 281 -14.95 -5.87 -5.86
CA LEU A 281 -14.51 -4.98 -4.79
C LEU A 281 -13.64 -3.85 -5.36
N PRO A 282 -14.24 -2.78 -5.91
CA PRO A 282 -13.49 -1.62 -6.34
C PRO A 282 -13.04 -0.77 -5.13
N ILE A 283 -11.75 -0.47 -5.06
CA ILE A 283 -11.16 0.46 -4.10
C ILE A 283 -10.85 1.77 -4.83
N THR A 284 -11.55 2.84 -4.43
CA THR A 284 -11.44 4.13 -5.11
C THR A 284 -11.76 5.28 -4.18
N GLY A 285 -10.81 6.21 -3.99
CA GLY A 285 -11.02 7.33 -3.07
C GLY A 285 -12.16 8.26 -3.50
N ILE A 286 -12.22 8.63 -4.78
CA ILE A 286 -13.24 9.55 -5.32
C ILE A 286 -14.51 8.85 -5.80
N GLY A 287 -14.48 7.54 -6.09
CA GLY A 287 -15.63 6.79 -6.59
C GLY A 287 -16.13 7.15 -8.00
N ASN A 288 -15.46 8.04 -8.73
CA ASN A 288 -15.86 8.51 -10.06
C ASN A 288 -14.85 8.19 -11.18
N THR A 289 -13.83 7.39 -10.87
CA THR A 289 -12.85 6.92 -11.88
C THR A 289 -13.55 6.06 -12.92
N TYR A 290 -13.22 6.28 -14.19
CA TYR A 290 -13.85 5.57 -15.32
C TYR A 290 -13.82 4.06 -15.14
N GLU A 291 -12.69 3.52 -14.74
CA GLU A 291 -12.44 2.08 -14.60
C GLU A 291 -13.30 1.47 -13.50
N ALA A 292 -13.33 2.08 -12.31
CA ALA A 292 -14.17 1.60 -11.20
C ALA A 292 -15.66 1.66 -11.56
N MET A 293 -16.07 2.69 -12.33
CA MET A 293 -17.44 2.81 -12.82
C MET A 293 -17.78 1.76 -13.86
N GLU A 294 -16.91 1.55 -14.85
CA GLU A 294 -17.05 0.53 -15.89
C GLU A 294 -17.16 -0.86 -15.25
N GLY A 295 -16.19 -1.23 -14.42
CA GLY A 295 -16.17 -2.50 -13.70
C GLY A 295 -17.43 -2.70 -12.85
N THR A 296 -17.91 -1.66 -12.16
CA THR A 296 -19.16 -1.69 -11.37
C THR A 296 -20.37 -1.99 -12.26
N LEU A 297 -20.51 -1.29 -13.39
CA LEU A 297 -21.63 -1.48 -14.30
C LEU A 297 -21.61 -2.87 -14.95
N THR A 298 -20.42 -3.33 -15.37
CA THR A 298 -20.26 -4.67 -15.95
C THR A 298 -20.56 -5.76 -14.93
N ALA A 299 -20.07 -5.64 -13.70
CA ALA A 299 -20.33 -6.58 -12.63
C ALA A 299 -21.85 -6.71 -12.36
N LEU A 300 -22.53 -5.56 -12.17
CA LEU A 300 -23.98 -5.54 -11.96
C LEU A 300 -24.74 -6.16 -13.15
N ALA A 301 -24.35 -5.84 -14.39
CA ALA A 301 -24.99 -6.39 -15.59
C ALA A 301 -24.80 -7.91 -15.73
N LYS A 302 -23.74 -8.47 -15.15
CA LYS A 302 -23.46 -9.92 -15.14
C LYS A 302 -24.00 -10.65 -13.91
N GLY A 303 -24.71 -9.96 -13.02
CA GLY A 303 -25.26 -10.53 -11.79
C GLY A 303 -24.21 -10.81 -10.72
N ALA A 304 -23.05 -10.16 -10.80
CA ALA A 304 -22.06 -10.16 -9.73
C ALA A 304 -22.45 -9.14 -8.66
N ASP A 305 -22.04 -9.42 -7.43
CA ASP A 305 -22.20 -8.50 -6.33
C ASP A 305 -21.14 -7.40 -6.38
N VAL A 306 -21.50 -6.15 -6.07
CA VAL A 306 -20.52 -5.05 -5.98
C VAL A 306 -20.45 -4.52 -4.55
N MET A 307 -19.25 -4.51 -3.98
CA MET A 307 -18.97 -4.11 -2.61
C MET A 307 -17.79 -3.12 -2.57
N PRO A 308 -18.02 -1.83 -2.89
CA PRO A 308 -16.96 -0.86 -3.05
C PRO A 308 -16.37 -0.42 -1.71
N ILE A 309 -15.12 0.03 -1.76
CA ILE A 309 -14.41 0.71 -0.68
C ILE A 309 -14.05 2.11 -1.18
N THR A 310 -14.61 3.16 -0.56
CA THR A 310 -14.46 4.55 -1.02
C THR A 310 -14.41 5.56 0.12
N ALA A 311 -13.83 6.73 -0.10
CA ALA A 311 -13.96 7.87 0.82
C ALA A 311 -15.04 8.88 0.38
N ASN A 312 -15.64 8.69 -0.80
CA ASN A 312 -16.66 9.59 -1.36
C ASN A 312 -18.08 8.99 -1.28
N PRO A 313 -18.88 9.33 -0.25
CA PRO A 313 -20.25 8.84 -0.10
C PRO A 313 -21.26 9.45 -1.08
N SER A 314 -20.88 10.47 -1.87
CA SER A 314 -21.72 11.11 -2.88
C SER A 314 -21.32 10.77 -4.32
N SER A 315 -20.32 9.91 -4.49
CA SER A 315 -19.81 9.48 -5.81
C SER A 315 -20.87 8.82 -6.68
N ARG A 316 -20.65 8.86 -8.00
CA ARG A 316 -21.47 8.19 -9.01
C ARG A 316 -21.59 6.70 -8.75
N LEU A 317 -20.51 6.04 -8.31
CA LEU A 317 -20.52 4.63 -7.93
C LEU A 317 -21.53 4.38 -6.81
N VAL A 318 -21.49 5.19 -5.75
CA VAL A 318 -22.40 5.09 -4.62
C VAL A 318 -23.86 5.35 -5.06
N GLN A 319 -24.09 6.32 -5.93
CA GLN A 319 -25.42 6.61 -6.47
C GLN A 319 -26.00 5.43 -7.26
N VAL A 320 -25.18 4.73 -8.06
CA VAL A 320 -25.60 3.53 -8.79
C VAL A 320 -26.05 2.43 -7.83
N LEU A 321 -25.29 2.18 -6.76
CA LEU A 321 -25.63 1.16 -5.77
C LEU A 321 -26.84 1.55 -4.92
N LYS A 322 -26.99 2.82 -4.55
CA LYS A 322 -28.19 3.34 -3.87
C LYS A 322 -29.45 3.10 -4.70
N LYS A 323 -29.41 3.36 -6.01
CA LYS A 323 -30.55 3.09 -6.92
C LYS A 323 -30.93 1.61 -6.98
N GLN A 324 -29.99 0.71 -6.68
CA GLN A 324 -30.20 -0.73 -6.62
C GLN A 324 -30.59 -1.23 -5.22
N GLY A 325 -30.77 -0.33 -4.23
CA GLY A 325 -31.04 -0.71 -2.84
C GLY A 325 -29.85 -1.36 -2.12
N ARG A 326 -28.62 -1.14 -2.61
CA ARG A 326 -27.39 -1.76 -2.13
C ARG A 326 -26.47 -0.82 -1.35
N GLU A 327 -27.04 0.18 -0.71
CA GLU A 327 -26.29 1.19 0.05
C GLU A 327 -25.48 0.60 1.23
N ARG A 328 -26.00 -0.46 1.85
CA ARG A 328 -25.32 -1.16 2.95
C ARG A 328 -24.15 -2.05 2.49
N ASP A 329 -24.00 -2.27 1.18
CA ASP A 329 -22.88 -3.03 0.63
C ASP A 329 -21.65 -2.13 0.35
N ILE A 330 -21.68 -0.85 0.71
CA ILE A 330 -20.65 0.15 0.46
C ILE A 330 -19.84 0.39 1.73
N ALA A 331 -18.51 0.18 1.71
CA ALA A 331 -17.64 0.59 2.79
C ALA A 331 -17.16 2.03 2.56
N VAL A 332 -17.62 2.97 3.40
CA VAL A 332 -17.18 4.37 3.36
C VAL A 332 -16.07 4.58 4.38
N ILE A 333 -14.84 4.69 3.90
CA ILE A 333 -13.67 4.97 4.73
C ILE A 333 -13.71 6.43 5.18
N PRO A 334 -13.67 6.71 6.49
CA PRO A 334 -13.67 8.08 6.98
C PRO A 334 -12.33 8.78 6.68
N VAL A 335 -12.42 10.09 6.49
CA VAL A 335 -11.30 11.02 6.33
C VAL A 335 -11.60 12.28 7.13
N LYS A 336 -10.56 12.95 7.67
CA LYS A 336 -10.69 14.22 8.40
C LYS A 336 -11.42 15.25 7.53
N GLU A 337 -12.14 16.16 8.19
CA GLU A 337 -12.96 17.18 7.53
C GLU A 337 -12.18 18.00 6.50
N GLU A 338 -10.93 18.36 6.81
CA GLU A 338 -10.04 19.12 5.93
C GLU A 338 -9.76 18.42 4.59
N TYR A 339 -9.84 17.08 4.55
CA TYR A 339 -9.60 16.30 3.35
C TYR A 339 -10.87 15.93 2.59
N LYS A 340 -12.07 16.12 3.16
CA LYS A 340 -13.32 15.75 2.48
C LYS A 340 -13.50 16.42 1.13
N SER A 341 -13.03 17.66 0.99
CA SER A 341 -13.06 18.41 -0.28
C SER A 341 -12.22 17.76 -1.39
N MET A 342 -11.18 16.99 -1.04
CA MET A 342 -10.35 16.25 -1.99
C MET A 342 -11.02 14.98 -2.54
N PHE A 343 -12.05 14.50 -1.85
CA PHE A 343 -12.80 13.30 -2.21
C PHE A 343 -14.20 13.63 -2.72
N SER A 344 -14.73 14.82 -2.45
CA SER A 344 -16.08 15.22 -2.84
C SER A 344 -16.15 15.74 -4.29
N GLY A 345 -17.34 15.62 -4.87
CA GLY A 345 -17.63 16.08 -6.23
C GLY A 345 -17.88 14.95 -7.23
N ASP A 346 -18.16 15.34 -8.47
CA ASP A 346 -18.37 14.45 -9.64
C ASP A 346 -17.23 14.59 -10.66
N THR A 347 -16.02 14.89 -10.19
CA THR A 347 -14.84 15.01 -11.04
C THR A 347 -14.53 13.66 -11.67
N SER A 348 -14.99 13.47 -12.91
CA SER A 348 -14.63 12.32 -13.74
C SER A 348 -13.19 12.48 -14.21
N SER A 349 -12.29 11.62 -13.78
CA SER A 349 -11.01 11.46 -14.47
C SER A 349 -11.25 10.53 -15.65
N THR A 350 -11.35 11.10 -16.85
CA THR A 350 -11.50 10.37 -18.13
C THR A 350 -10.16 10.12 -18.83
N THR A 351 -9.07 10.67 -18.28
CA THR A 351 -7.75 10.65 -18.92
C THR A 351 -6.81 9.72 -18.17
N TRP A 352 -6.21 8.77 -18.89
CA TRP A 352 -5.07 7.96 -18.44
C TRP A 352 -3.84 8.82 -18.05
N LEU A 353 -3.77 10.04 -18.60
CA LEU A 353 -2.78 11.04 -18.25
C LEU A 353 -3.22 11.76 -16.98
N MET A 354 -2.37 11.69 -15.97
CA MET A 354 -2.56 12.41 -14.71
C MET A 354 -2.74 13.91 -14.94
N SER A 355 -3.84 14.46 -14.42
CA SER A 355 -4.00 15.91 -14.28
C SER A 355 -3.05 16.45 -13.21
N ASP A 356 -2.70 17.74 -13.25
CA ASP A 356 -1.90 18.36 -12.20
C ASP A 356 -2.53 18.22 -10.80
N TYR A 357 -3.85 18.04 -10.74
CA TYR A 357 -4.59 17.72 -9.51
C TYR A 357 -4.26 16.32 -8.96
N THR A 358 -4.08 15.31 -9.83
CA THR A 358 -3.66 13.95 -9.42
C THR A 358 -2.18 13.83 -9.11
N LYS A 359 -1.33 14.76 -9.55
CA LYS A 359 0.11 14.78 -9.20
C LYS A 359 0.33 14.98 -7.70
N PHE A 360 -0.48 15.82 -7.06
CA PHE A 360 -0.31 16.21 -5.65
C PHE A 360 -1.32 15.57 -4.69
N ARG A 361 -1.87 14.39 -5.01
CA ARG A 361 -2.84 13.77 -4.11
C ARG A 361 -2.15 13.22 -2.86
N TYR A 362 -2.39 13.89 -1.75
CA TYR A 362 -1.94 13.45 -0.44
C TYR A 362 -2.51 12.03 -0.14
N PRO A 363 -1.67 11.05 0.24
CA PRO A 363 -1.96 9.60 0.15
C PRO A 363 -2.83 9.07 1.30
N ILE A 364 -3.64 9.93 1.91
CA ILE A 364 -4.44 9.60 3.09
C ILE A 364 -5.39 8.44 2.83
N PHE A 365 -6.10 8.45 1.70
CA PHE A 365 -7.03 7.38 1.39
C PHE A 365 -6.31 6.05 1.22
N GLU A 366 -5.15 6.02 0.56
CA GLU A 366 -4.39 4.79 0.38
C GLU A 366 -3.87 4.22 1.72
N ILE A 367 -3.44 5.07 2.66
CA ILE A 367 -3.06 4.64 4.02
C ILE A 367 -4.27 4.07 4.76
N ASN A 368 -5.38 4.82 4.80
CA ASN A 368 -6.61 4.36 5.46
C ASN A 368 -7.18 3.09 4.83
N ALA A 369 -7.18 2.98 3.49
CA ALA A 369 -7.65 1.80 2.77
C ALA A 369 -6.74 0.60 3.05
N SER A 370 -5.43 0.79 3.17
CA SER A 370 -4.51 -0.27 3.54
C SER A 370 -4.77 -0.78 4.97
N ILE A 371 -5.02 0.13 5.91
CA ILE A 371 -5.37 -0.22 7.29
C ILE A 371 -6.72 -0.93 7.35
N PHE A 372 -7.76 -0.34 6.73
CA PHE A 372 -9.10 -0.93 6.65
C PHE A 372 -9.04 -2.34 6.06
N THR A 373 -8.42 -2.51 4.89
CA THR A 373 -8.33 -3.84 4.24
C THR A 373 -7.54 -4.84 5.07
N ASN A 374 -6.45 -4.45 5.74
CA ASN A 374 -5.74 -5.33 6.66
C ASN A 374 -6.63 -5.75 7.85
N SER A 375 -7.41 -4.84 8.42
CA SER A 375 -8.38 -5.15 9.47
C SER A 375 -9.49 -6.08 8.97
N VAL A 376 -10.00 -5.88 7.74
CA VAL A 376 -10.95 -6.79 7.10
C VAL A 376 -10.37 -8.20 6.94
N VAL A 377 -9.08 -8.33 6.61
CA VAL A 377 -8.43 -9.64 6.52
C VAL A 377 -8.40 -10.34 7.88
N ALA A 378 -8.14 -9.62 8.98
CA ALA A 378 -8.19 -10.19 10.33
C ALA A 378 -9.60 -10.70 10.68
N VAL A 379 -10.63 -9.92 10.35
CA VAL A 379 -12.04 -10.34 10.50
C VAL A 379 -12.34 -11.57 9.65
N GLY A 380 -11.89 -11.59 8.40
CA GLY A 380 -12.08 -12.73 7.50
C GLY A 380 -11.40 -14.00 8.00
N ALA A 381 -10.20 -13.87 8.60
CA ALA A 381 -9.47 -14.98 9.20
C ALA A 381 -10.28 -15.61 10.33
N GLU A 382 -10.83 -14.78 11.21
CA GLU A 382 -11.68 -15.24 12.31
C GLU A 382 -12.99 -15.84 11.80
N PHE A 383 -13.67 -15.15 10.87
CA PHE A 383 -14.93 -15.61 10.30
C PHE A 383 -14.80 -17.00 9.67
N LEU A 384 -13.70 -17.25 8.95
CA LEU A 384 -13.43 -18.50 8.25
C LEU A 384 -12.72 -19.55 9.13
N GLY A 385 -12.36 -19.21 10.37
CA GLY A 385 -11.59 -20.09 11.26
C GLY A 385 -10.17 -20.39 10.76
N ILE A 386 -9.59 -19.50 9.95
CA ILE A 386 -8.26 -19.67 9.36
C ILE A 386 -7.20 -19.09 10.28
N VAL A 387 -6.34 -19.94 10.82
CA VAL A 387 -5.17 -19.53 11.58
C VAL A 387 -4.01 -19.11 10.67
N GLU A 388 -3.08 -18.29 11.19
CA GLU A 388 -1.94 -17.79 10.40
C GLU A 388 -1.09 -18.92 9.78
N ALA A 389 -0.94 -20.05 10.48
CA ALA A 389 -0.25 -21.22 9.93
C ALA A 389 -0.94 -21.80 8.66
N GLY A 390 -2.26 -21.66 8.55
CA GLY A 390 -3.01 -21.97 7.33
C GLY A 390 -2.68 -20.98 6.22
N MET A 391 -2.67 -19.68 6.53
CA MET A 391 -2.34 -18.62 5.58
C MET A 391 -0.91 -18.75 5.03
N ARG A 392 0.07 -19.08 5.89
CA ARG A 392 1.47 -19.29 5.50
C ARG A 392 1.64 -20.46 4.53
N ARG A 393 0.81 -21.51 4.61
CA ARG A 393 0.86 -22.63 3.65
C ARG A 393 0.37 -22.25 2.26
N MET A 394 -0.51 -21.25 2.17
CA MET A 394 -0.98 -20.67 0.91
C MET A 394 -0.03 -19.60 0.37
N HIS A 395 1.00 -19.22 1.15
CA HIS A 395 2.04 -18.29 0.75
C HIS A 395 3.10 -19.05 -0.05
N VAL A 396 3.00 -19.01 -1.37
CA VAL A 396 4.00 -19.58 -2.30
C VAL A 396 4.88 -18.46 -2.84
#